data_AF-A0A382NQ36-F1
#
_entry.id   AF-A0A382NQ36-F1
#
_cell.length_a   1.000
_cell.length_b   1.000
_cell.length_c   1.000
_cell.angle_alpha   90.00
_cell.angle_beta   90.00
_cell.angle_gamma   90.00
#
_symmetry.space_group_name_H-M   'P 1'
#
loop_
_entity.id
_entity.type
_entity.pdbx_description
1 polymer ?
#
loop_
_entity_poly.entity_id
_entity_poly.type
_entity_poly.pdbx_seq_one_letter_code
_entity_poly.pdbx_strand_id
1 'polypeptide(L)'
;VNLPKSNIEKIIIDYKEVHSEVRGHYVDADSHYEASNQILGAGKSFIEFRNKNKKTVEYLAKEFEMKKAADAHSRSLTANSGIVDSSLLHTYKYNEHIFKKINVTPDGKNHGLIMVVDWSGSMHKNIKGTVEQMMTLVMFCKRVNIPFEVFLFTDRYYTENRDEGGSYSKWTHKEIRYGDMIINGFHLLNVFSSRMRAAELHSAYINMTAIASAYERKWNYYGGGYHSIPDKYDLGGTPLNNSLFAMNDFIPYFKTKNNVQIVNMVYLTDGESGSSNTYWTPGRTVASRIEDGDDRSCETSHFGRYYSSSNKRPKTFIRDLETKKEYLLDESRGRMTALLVEILRDKHNINIVNFFLIERLKRW
;
A
#
# COMPACT_ATOMS: atom_id res chain seq x y z
N VAL A 1 -8.86 -15.32 -17.87
CA VAL A 1 -7.73 -14.36 -17.86
C VAL A 1 -6.75 -14.77 -16.78
N ASN A 2 -5.48 -14.37 -16.87
CA ASN A 2 -4.45 -14.74 -15.90
C ASN A 2 -4.01 -13.52 -15.09
N LEU A 3 -3.56 -13.75 -13.85
CA LEU A 3 -2.88 -12.72 -13.06
C LEU A 3 -1.58 -12.28 -13.78
N PRO A 4 -1.34 -10.97 -13.93
CA PRO A 4 -0.14 -10.47 -14.59
C PRO A 4 1.08 -10.55 -13.66
N LYS A 5 2.27 -10.54 -14.26
CA LYS A 5 3.54 -10.32 -13.55
C LYS A 5 3.98 -8.88 -13.70
N SER A 6 3.93 -8.15 -12.60
CA SER A 6 4.21 -6.72 -12.52
C SER A 6 5.71 -6.45 -12.51
N ASN A 7 6.12 -5.35 -13.14
CA ASN A 7 7.48 -4.84 -13.07
C ASN A 7 7.61 -3.89 -11.87
N ILE A 8 7.79 -4.44 -10.67
CA ILE A 8 7.86 -3.67 -9.42
C ILE A 8 8.98 -2.62 -9.42
N GLU A 9 10.08 -2.85 -10.14
CA GLU A 9 11.23 -1.92 -10.20
C GLU A 9 10.89 -0.64 -10.96
N LYS A 10 10.04 -0.73 -11.99
CA LYS A 10 9.59 0.44 -12.76
C LYS A 10 8.37 1.11 -12.16
N ILE A 11 7.47 0.33 -11.53
CA ILE A 11 6.23 0.85 -10.92
C ILE A 11 6.53 1.59 -9.62
N ILE A 12 7.47 1.10 -8.81
CA ILE A 12 7.79 1.69 -7.51
C ILE A 12 8.85 2.76 -7.67
N ILE A 13 8.53 3.99 -7.26
CA ILE A 13 9.51 5.08 -7.15
C ILE A 13 10.07 5.09 -5.73
N ASP A 14 11.39 5.11 -5.59
CA ASP A 14 12.05 5.05 -4.28
C ASP A 14 11.87 6.35 -3.48
N TYR A 15 11.84 6.23 -2.16
CA TYR A 15 11.59 7.36 -1.27
C TYR A 15 12.62 8.48 -1.38
N LYS A 16 13.85 8.16 -1.79
CA LYS A 16 14.89 9.17 -1.98
C LYS A 16 14.54 10.11 -3.13
N GLU A 17 14.08 9.55 -4.25
CA GLU A 17 13.64 10.33 -5.40
C GLU A 17 12.41 11.15 -5.04
N VAL A 18 11.42 10.50 -4.41
CA VAL A 18 10.18 11.17 -3.99
C VAL A 18 10.45 12.40 -3.14
N HIS A 19 11.21 12.24 -2.06
CA HIS A 19 11.45 13.37 -1.16
C HIS A 19 12.44 14.38 -1.71
N SER A 20 13.34 13.99 -2.62
CA SER A 20 14.23 14.92 -3.31
C SER A 20 13.44 15.84 -4.24
N GLU A 21 12.52 15.30 -5.05
CA GLU A 21 11.67 16.09 -5.94
C GLU A 21 10.75 17.03 -5.16
N VAL A 22 10.07 16.51 -4.13
CA VAL A 22 9.19 17.33 -3.27
C VAL A 22 9.98 18.45 -2.60
N ARG A 23 11.19 18.14 -2.09
CA ARG A 23 12.04 19.15 -1.45
C ARG A 23 12.51 20.20 -2.43
N GLY A 24 12.94 19.79 -3.63
CA GLY A 24 13.39 20.69 -4.69
C GLY A 24 12.31 21.70 -5.06
N HIS A 25 11.07 21.22 -5.28
CA HIS A 25 9.92 22.08 -5.56
C HIS A 25 9.69 23.13 -4.48
N TYR A 26 9.69 22.75 -3.20
CA TYR A 26 9.43 23.72 -2.13
C TYR A 26 10.59 24.68 -1.91
N VAL A 27 11.84 24.26 -2.12
CA VAL A 27 13.00 25.18 -2.07
C VAL A 27 12.91 26.20 -3.20
N ASP A 28 12.55 25.76 -4.41
CA ASP A 28 12.37 26.64 -5.56
C ASP A 28 11.20 27.62 -5.34
N ALA A 29 10.05 27.12 -4.88
CA ALA A 29 8.90 27.96 -4.54
C ALA A 29 9.24 28.99 -3.44
N ASP A 30 9.92 28.57 -2.37
CA ASP A 30 10.33 29.45 -1.26
C ASP A 30 11.35 30.52 -1.72
N SER A 31 12.15 30.25 -2.76
CA SER A 31 13.05 31.27 -3.35
C SER A 31 12.37 32.29 -4.25
N HIS A 32 11.27 31.91 -4.91
CA HIS A 32 10.55 32.78 -5.85
C HIS A 32 9.50 33.67 -5.16
N TYR A 33 9.07 33.30 -3.94
CA TYR A 33 8.08 34.04 -3.19
C TYR A 33 8.56 34.26 -1.74
N GLU A 34 8.99 35.49 -1.40
CA GLU A 34 9.49 35.87 -0.05
C GLU A 34 8.53 35.50 1.12
N ALA A 35 7.25 35.29 0.83
CA ALA A 35 6.22 34.94 1.81
C ALA A 35 5.89 33.44 1.89
N SER A 36 6.39 32.58 1.00
CA SER A 36 6.18 31.13 1.12
C SER A 36 7.29 30.53 1.98
N ASN A 37 6.94 30.20 3.21
CA ASN A 37 7.78 29.41 4.11
C ASN A 37 7.07 28.06 4.35
N GLN A 38 6.70 27.39 3.26
CA GLN A 38 5.78 26.23 3.31
C GLN A 38 6.40 25.08 4.11
N ILE A 39 7.70 24.85 3.95
CA ILE A 39 8.45 23.85 4.71
C ILE A 39 8.52 24.19 6.20
N LEU A 40 8.80 25.46 6.54
CA LEU A 40 8.89 25.87 7.95
C LEU A 40 7.53 25.78 8.63
N GLY A 41 6.46 26.19 7.95
CA GLY A 41 5.08 26.03 8.41
C GLY A 41 4.69 24.56 8.59
N ALA A 42 5.05 23.70 7.64
CA ALA A 42 4.86 22.26 7.74
C ALA A 42 5.65 21.66 8.91
N GLY A 43 6.88 22.12 9.17
CA GLY A 43 7.68 21.72 10.30
C GLY A 43 7.01 22.03 11.64
N LYS A 44 6.47 23.24 11.82
CA LYS A 44 5.71 23.62 13.01
C LYS A 44 4.45 22.75 13.18
N SER A 45 3.68 22.62 12.09
CA SER A 45 2.45 21.81 12.07
C SER A 45 2.74 20.34 12.42
N PHE A 46 3.85 19.79 11.92
CA PHE A 46 4.28 18.43 12.24
C PHE A 46 4.65 18.27 13.71
N ILE A 47 5.35 19.24 14.32
CA ILE A 47 5.70 19.20 15.75
C ILE A 47 4.42 19.19 16.60
N GLU A 48 3.45 20.04 16.28
CA GLU A 48 2.14 20.07 16.95
C GLU A 48 1.40 18.74 16.80
N PHE A 49 1.33 18.21 15.58
CA PHE A 49 0.73 16.91 15.28
C PHE A 49 1.40 15.78 16.08
N ARG A 50 2.74 15.74 16.11
CA ARG A 50 3.52 14.74 16.85
C ARG A 50 3.26 14.83 18.34
N ASN A 51 3.24 16.04 18.90
CA ASN A 51 3.00 16.25 20.32
C ASN A 51 1.58 15.82 20.72
N LYS A 52 0.58 16.14 19.88
CA LYS A 52 -0.81 15.71 20.09
C LYS A 52 -0.97 14.19 20.07
N ASN A 53 -0.29 13.51 19.14
CA ASN A 53 -0.43 12.06 18.96
C ASN A 53 0.54 11.21 19.79
N LYS A 54 1.52 11.83 20.47
CA LYS A 54 2.54 11.11 21.24
C LYS A 54 1.94 10.11 22.24
N LYS A 55 0.98 10.54 23.06
CA LYS A 55 0.31 9.69 24.05
C LYS A 55 -0.44 8.53 23.40
N THR A 56 -1.12 8.80 22.29
CA THR A 56 -1.86 7.78 21.52
C THR A 56 -0.90 6.72 20.97
N VAL A 57 0.22 7.14 20.38
CA VAL A 57 1.23 6.23 19.84
C VAL A 57 1.88 5.40 20.94
N GLU A 58 2.18 6.00 22.10
CA GLU A 58 2.71 5.29 23.27
C GLU A 58 1.72 4.26 23.82
N TYR A 59 0.44 4.61 23.87
CA TYR A 59 -0.63 3.70 24.28
C TYR A 59 -0.75 2.50 23.32
N LEU A 60 -0.79 2.76 22.01
CA LEU A 60 -0.83 1.70 20.99
C LEU A 60 0.39 0.79 21.05
N ALA A 61 1.59 1.36 21.24
CA ALA A 61 2.82 0.59 21.39
C ALA A 61 2.77 -0.31 22.63
N LYS A 62 2.24 0.19 23.76
CA LYS A 62 2.07 -0.59 24.98
C LYS A 62 1.08 -1.73 24.79
N GLU A 63 -0.08 -1.50 24.17
CA GLU A 63 -1.05 -2.56 23.89
C GLU A 63 -0.48 -3.62 22.94
N PHE A 64 0.25 -3.20 21.91
CA PHE A 64 0.85 -4.11 20.96
C PHE A 64 1.88 -5.03 21.63
N GLU A 65 2.81 -4.47 22.41
CA GLU A 65 3.81 -5.26 23.13
C GLU A 65 3.16 -6.18 24.18
N MET A 66 2.09 -5.73 24.85
CA MET A 66 1.34 -6.57 25.77
C MET A 66 0.69 -7.77 25.06
N LYS A 67 0.05 -7.55 23.91
CA LYS A 67 -0.55 -8.64 23.10
C LYS A 67 0.50 -9.58 22.55
N LYS A 68 1.63 -9.04 22.08
CA LYS A 68 2.78 -9.83 21.61
C LYS A 68 3.36 -10.70 22.73
N ALA A 69 3.52 -10.14 23.93
CA ALA A 69 4.00 -10.88 25.10
C ALA A 69 3.01 -11.96 25.55
N ALA A 70 1.71 -11.65 25.54
CA ALA A 70 0.67 -12.63 25.84
C ALA A 70 0.66 -13.80 24.84
N ASP A 71 0.81 -13.53 23.55
CA ASP A 71 0.89 -14.55 22.50
C ASP A 71 2.21 -15.37 22.55
N ALA A 72 3.29 -14.78 23.05
CA ALA A 72 4.51 -15.53 23.36
C ALA A 72 4.32 -16.44 24.59
N HIS A 73 3.69 -15.92 25.65
CA HIS A 73 3.40 -16.66 26.87
C HIS A 73 2.43 -17.83 26.62
N SER A 74 1.38 -17.64 25.82
CA SER A 74 0.43 -18.70 25.47
C SER A 74 1.08 -19.88 24.72
N ARG A 75 2.19 -19.62 24.03
CA ARG A 75 2.99 -20.61 23.30
C ARG A 75 4.20 -21.12 24.08
N SER A 76 4.40 -20.65 25.32
CA SER A 76 5.52 -21.09 26.15
C SER A 76 5.34 -22.54 26.56
N LEU A 77 6.39 -23.34 26.35
CA LEU A 77 6.41 -24.75 26.75
C LEU A 77 7.21 -24.88 28.04
N THR A 78 6.68 -25.66 28.98
CA THR A 78 7.40 -26.05 30.19
C THR A 78 8.22 -27.30 29.88
N ALA A 79 9.54 -27.20 29.97
CA ALA A 79 10.47 -28.31 29.80
C ALA A 79 11.23 -28.56 31.11
N ASN A 80 11.64 -29.80 31.39
CA ASN A 80 12.50 -30.09 32.55
C ASN A 80 13.96 -29.76 32.20
N SER A 81 14.64 -29.01 33.06
CA SER A 81 16.01 -28.53 32.87
C SER A 81 17.10 -29.60 32.96
N GLY A 82 16.76 -30.82 33.37
CA GLY A 82 17.75 -31.84 33.78
C GLY A 82 18.51 -31.51 35.07
N ILE A 83 18.30 -30.33 35.67
CA ILE A 83 18.91 -29.92 36.94
C ILE A 83 17.89 -30.16 38.06
N VAL A 84 18.32 -30.87 39.10
CA VAL A 84 17.48 -31.17 40.27
C VAL A 84 17.28 -29.91 41.12
N ASP A 85 16.04 -29.66 41.54
CA ASP A 85 15.73 -28.60 42.49
C ASP A 85 16.05 -29.08 43.91
N SER A 86 17.08 -28.50 44.52
CA SER A 86 17.53 -28.88 45.85
C SER A 86 16.50 -28.63 46.95
N SER A 87 15.53 -27.73 46.71
CA SER A 87 14.44 -27.46 47.66
C SER A 87 13.38 -28.57 47.68
N LEU A 88 13.17 -29.25 46.54
CA LEU A 88 12.17 -30.31 46.36
C LEU A 88 12.74 -31.71 46.57
N LEU A 89 14.06 -31.83 46.83
CA LEU A 89 14.74 -33.10 47.10
C LEU A 89 14.05 -33.92 48.18
N HIS A 90 13.46 -33.32 49.20
CA HIS A 90 12.77 -34.04 50.28
C HIS A 90 11.47 -34.76 49.82
N THR A 91 10.94 -34.40 48.65
CA THR A 91 9.70 -34.97 48.08
C THR A 91 9.93 -36.13 47.12
N TYR A 92 11.19 -36.50 46.85
CA TYR A 92 11.58 -37.45 45.79
C TYR A 92 10.90 -38.82 45.86
N LYS A 93 10.48 -39.27 47.05
CA LYS A 93 9.82 -40.57 47.25
C LYS A 93 8.39 -40.62 46.72
N TYR A 94 7.73 -39.47 46.57
CA TYR A 94 6.31 -39.39 46.22
C TYR A 94 6.00 -38.31 45.16
N ASN A 95 7.02 -37.60 44.67
CA ASN A 95 6.90 -36.60 43.61
C ASN A 95 7.98 -36.85 42.55
N GLU A 96 7.56 -37.22 41.34
CA GLU A 96 8.48 -37.45 40.22
C GLU A 96 9.01 -36.14 39.60
N HIS A 97 8.43 -34.99 39.96
CA HIS A 97 8.80 -33.67 39.45
C HIS A 97 9.85 -32.97 40.33
N ILE A 98 11.02 -33.58 40.49
CA ILE A 98 12.16 -33.03 41.23
C ILE A 98 13.10 -32.16 40.39
N PHE A 99 12.89 -32.08 39.08
CA PHE A 99 13.71 -31.27 38.17
C PHE A 99 13.16 -29.85 38.07
N LYS A 100 14.06 -28.85 38.06
CA LYS A 100 13.69 -27.46 37.78
C LYS A 100 13.04 -27.37 36.40
N LYS A 101 11.91 -26.68 36.30
CA LYS A 101 11.22 -26.40 35.05
C LYS A 101 11.86 -25.17 34.38
N ILE A 102 12.20 -25.28 33.11
CA ILE A 102 12.55 -24.16 32.23
C ILE A 102 11.36 -23.88 31.34
N ASN A 103 10.99 -22.61 31.24
CA ASN A 103 10.05 -22.15 30.23
C ASN A 103 10.82 -21.83 28.95
N VAL A 104 10.58 -22.61 27.91
CA VAL A 104 11.07 -22.30 26.57
C VAL A 104 9.97 -21.50 25.88
N THR A 105 10.20 -20.20 25.74
CA THR A 105 9.29 -19.33 24.98
C THR A 105 9.79 -19.27 23.54
N PRO A 106 9.01 -19.78 22.56
CA PRO A 106 9.36 -19.67 21.15
C PRO A 106 9.45 -18.19 20.75
N ASP A 107 10.40 -17.86 19.86
CA ASP A 107 10.46 -16.52 19.28
C ASP A 107 9.12 -16.16 18.62
N GLY A 108 8.61 -14.97 18.94
CA GLY A 108 7.33 -14.49 18.43
C GLY A 108 7.36 -14.33 16.91
N LYS A 109 6.18 -14.32 16.28
CA LYS A 109 6.12 -14.11 14.83
C LYS A 109 6.59 -12.71 14.46
N ASN A 110 7.45 -12.60 13.45
CA ASN A 110 7.84 -11.31 12.92
C ASN A 110 6.70 -10.70 12.10
N HIS A 111 6.23 -9.53 12.51
CA HIS A 111 5.18 -8.78 11.82
C HIS A 111 5.80 -7.72 10.90
N GLY A 112 5.16 -7.45 9.78
CA GLY A 112 5.46 -6.32 8.91
C GLY A 112 4.19 -5.64 8.43
N LEU A 113 4.29 -4.36 8.12
CA LEU A 113 3.16 -3.54 7.69
C LEU A 113 3.39 -2.99 6.27
N ILE A 114 2.48 -3.27 5.36
CA ILE A 114 2.43 -2.58 4.06
C ILE A 114 1.22 -1.65 4.08
N MET A 115 1.40 -0.39 3.74
CA MET A 115 0.30 0.54 3.60
C MET A 115 0.26 1.10 2.19
N VAL A 116 -0.93 1.11 1.61
CA VAL A 116 -1.17 1.70 0.29
C VAL A 116 -2.26 2.74 0.45
N VAL A 117 -1.93 3.98 0.10
CA VAL A 117 -2.80 5.14 0.26
C VAL A 117 -3.23 5.63 -1.12
N ASP A 118 -4.52 5.90 -1.21
CA ASP A 118 -5.17 6.47 -2.37
C ASP A 118 -4.81 7.95 -2.54
N TRP A 119 -4.17 8.27 -3.66
CA TRP A 119 -3.79 9.64 -4.03
C TRP A 119 -4.59 10.17 -5.23
N SER A 120 -5.85 9.75 -5.32
CA SER A 120 -6.77 10.19 -6.36
C SER A 120 -7.53 11.46 -6.01
N GLY A 121 -8.15 12.08 -7.03
CA GLY A 121 -8.93 13.32 -6.90
C GLY A 121 -10.13 13.23 -5.95
N SER A 122 -10.73 12.04 -5.80
CA SER A 122 -11.86 11.83 -4.87
C SER A 122 -11.45 12.08 -3.42
N MET A 123 -10.21 11.72 -3.08
CA MET A 123 -9.65 11.85 -1.74
C MET A 123 -9.37 13.29 -1.30
N HIS A 124 -9.54 14.30 -2.15
CA HIS A 124 -9.10 15.67 -1.86
C HIS A 124 -9.64 16.24 -0.54
N LYS A 125 -10.89 15.94 -0.17
CA LYS A 125 -11.51 16.45 1.07
C LYS A 125 -10.92 15.78 2.31
N ASN A 126 -10.46 14.54 2.17
CA ASN A 126 -10.04 13.68 3.26
C ASN A 126 -8.51 13.50 3.30
N ILE A 127 -7.77 14.10 2.36
CA ILE A 127 -6.33 13.87 2.17
C ILE A 127 -5.51 14.21 3.42
N LYS A 128 -5.82 15.33 4.10
CA LYS A 128 -5.14 15.73 5.33
C LYS A 128 -5.32 14.70 6.44
N GLY A 129 -6.57 14.28 6.68
CA GLY A 129 -6.87 13.24 7.68
C GLY A 129 -6.22 11.89 7.33
N THR A 130 -6.17 11.55 6.05
CA THR A 130 -5.52 10.32 5.55
C THR A 130 -4.01 10.35 5.78
N VAL A 131 -3.37 11.49 5.48
CA VAL A 131 -1.93 11.69 5.70
C VAL A 131 -1.61 11.69 7.19
N GLU A 132 -2.43 12.34 8.03
CA GLU A 132 -2.31 12.28 9.49
C GLU A 132 -2.42 10.84 10.01
N GLN A 133 -3.44 10.09 9.59
CA GLN A 133 -3.62 8.68 9.98
C GLN A 133 -2.43 7.81 9.53
N MET A 134 -1.98 7.99 8.30
CA MET A 134 -0.77 7.34 7.77
C MET A 134 0.44 7.64 8.65
N MET A 135 0.69 8.91 8.97
CA MET A 135 1.83 9.33 9.81
C MET A 135 1.74 8.73 11.22
N THR A 136 0.56 8.67 11.85
CA THR A 136 0.38 8.04 13.17
C THR A 136 0.77 6.56 13.14
N LEU A 137 0.36 5.83 12.10
CA LEU A 137 0.71 4.42 11.93
C LEU A 137 2.21 4.22 11.66
N VAL A 138 2.84 5.10 10.88
CA VAL A 138 4.30 5.08 10.66
C VAL A 138 5.05 5.33 11.98
N MET A 139 4.62 6.31 12.78
CA MET A 139 5.19 6.58 14.11
C MET A 139 5.06 5.39 15.04
N PHE A 140 3.90 4.72 15.04
CA PHE A 140 3.68 3.49 15.78
C PHE A 140 4.64 2.38 15.34
N CYS A 141 4.75 2.12 14.03
CA CYS A 141 5.63 1.07 13.52
C CYS A 141 7.09 1.34 13.88
N LYS A 142 7.55 2.59 13.81
CA LYS A 142 8.90 2.95 14.28
C LYS A 142 9.07 2.82 15.78
N ARG A 143 8.05 3.14 16.58
CA ARG A 143 8.13 3.00 18.04
C ARG A 143 8.27 1.54 18.49
N VAL A 144 7.68 0.61 17.75
CA VAL A 144 7.64 -0.84 18.02
C VAL A 144 8.68 -1.62 17.19
N ASN A 145 9.42 -0.93 16.31
CA ASN A 145 10.41 -1.51 15.41
C ASN A 145 9.85 -2.60 14.46
N ILE A 146 8.67 -2.34 13.90
CA ILE A 146 8.04 -3.17 12.86
C ILE A 146 8.56 -2.72 11.49
N PRO A 147 9.06 -3.61 10.62
CA PRO A 147 9.35 -3.29 9.23
C PRO A 147 8.09 -2.82 8.49
N PHE A 148 8.20 -1.73 7.73
CA PHE A 148 7.06 -1.20 6.99
C PHE A 148 7.46 -0.53 5.69
N GLU A 149 6.52 -0.50 4.75
CA GLU A 149 6.61 0.25 3.50
C GLU A 149 5.25 0.91 3.24
N VAL A 150 5.27 2.21 2.91
CA VAL A 150 4.08 3.01 2.64
C VAL A 150 4.15 3.58 1.24
N PHE A 151 3.13 3.29 0.45
CA PHE A 151 3.02 3.70 -0.95
C PHE A 151 1.83 4.61 -1.16
N LEU A 152 2.00 5.62 -2.02
CA LEU A 152 0.89 6.36 -2.62
C LEU A 152 0.71 5.85 -4.05
N PHE A 153 -0.51 5.46 -4.45
CA PHE A 153 -0.76 5.18 -5.86
C PHE A 153 -1.22 6.43 -6.60
N THR A 154 -0.70 6.65 -7.80
CA THR A 154 -1.11 7.74 -8.70
C THR A 154 -0.85 7.37 -10.15
N ASP A 155 -1.65 7.89 -11.08
CA ASP A 155 -1.44 7.83 -12.52
C ASP A 155 -0.87 9.14 -13.11
N ARG A 156 -0.73 10.16 -12.25
CA ARG A 156 -0.23 11.49 -12.61
C ARG A 156 1.29 11.57 -12.65
N TYR A 157 1.96 10.69 -11.91
CA TYR A 157 3.41 10.59 -11.97
C TYR A 157 3.82 10.17 -13.38
N TYR A 158 4.57 11.04 -14.05
CA TYR A 158 5.07 10.77 -15.40
C TYR A 158 6.57 10.51 -15.33
N THR A 159 6.99 9.47 -16.04
CA THR A 159 8.38 9.10 -16.27
C THR A 159 8.60 8.99 -17.77
N GLU A 160 9.84 9.13 -18.23
CA GLU A 160 10.24 8.94 -19.63
C GLU A 160 9.87 7.55 -20.19
N ASN A 161 9.60 6.58 -19.32
CA ASN A 161 9.16 5.22 -19.67
C ASN A 161 7.76 5.14 -20.30
N ARG A 162 7.07 6.24 -20.63
CA ARG A 162 5.78 6.18 -21.33
C ARG A 162 6.03 5.80 -22.78
N ASP A 163 5.59 4.61 -23.17
CA ASP A 163 5.65 4.13 -24.55
C ASP A 163 4.95 5.13 -25.49
N GLU A 164 5.72 5.83 -26.33
CA GLU A 164 5.20 6.67 -27.41
C GLU A 164 4.45 5.77 -28.41
N GLY A 165 3.12 5.73 -28.32
CA GLY A 165 2.26 5.09 -29.33
C GLY A 165 1.58 3.77 -28.94
N GLY A 166 1.75 3.26 -27.71
CA GLY A 166 1.02 2.09 -27.22
C GLY A 166 -0.31 2.43 -26.53
N SER A 167 -1.38 1.66 -26.77
CA SER A 167 -2.68 1.82 -26.08
C SER A 167 -2.64 1.41 -24.59
N TYR A 168 -1.54 0.82 -24.13
CA TYR A 168 -1.32 0.35 -22.76
C TYR A 168 0.18 0.35 -22.46
N SER A 169 0.54 0.33 -21.17
CA SER A 169 1.93 0.50 -20.71
C SER A 169 2.67 -0.84 -20.66
N LYS A 170 3.50 -1.19 -21.65
CA LYS A 170 4.28 -2.45 -21.63
C LYS A 170 5.27 -2.48 -20.46
N TRP A 171 5.76 -1.30 -20.07
CA TRP A 171 6.76 -1.16 -19.00
C TRP A 171 6.27 -1.60 -17.61
N THR A 172 4.95 -1.68 -17.37
CA THR A 172 4.39 -2.12 -16.09
C THR A 172 4.42 -3.65 -15.94
N HIS A 173 4.68 -4.40 -17.01
CA HIS A 173 4.80 -5.85 -16.99
C HIS A 173 6.26 -6.27 -17.05
N LYS A 174 6.63 -7.29 -16.27
CA LYS A 174 7.95 -7.94 -16.41
C LYS A 174 7.97 -8.87 -17.62
N GLU A 175 6.87 -9.58 -17.81
CA GLU A 175 6.59 -10.46 -18.93
C GLU A 175 5.09 -10.36 -19.23
N ILE A 176 4.69 -10.37 -20.50
CA ILE A 176 3.27 -10.32 -20.89
C ILE A 176 2.95 -11.51 -21.82
N ARG A 177 1.95 -12.32 -21.43
CA ARG A 177 1.53 -13.53 -22.15
C ARG A 177 0.07 -13.46 -22.53
N TYR A 178 -0.33 -14.22 -23.56
CA TYR A 178 -1.71 -14.26 -24.01
C TYR A 178 -2.66 -14.57 -22.83
N GLY A 179 -3.68 -13.73 -22.66
CA GLY A 179 -4.66 -13.89 -21.59
C GLY A 179 -4.32 -13.21 -20.27
N ASP A 180 -3.14 -12.61 -20.13
CA ASP A 180 -2.74 -11.87 -18.92
C ASP A 180 -3.51 -10.55 -18.82
N MET A 181 -3.93 -10.17 -17.61
CA MET A 181 -4.59 -8.88 -17.43
C MET A 181 -3.63 -7.70 -17.63
N ILE A 182 -4.15 -6.59 -18.11
CA ILE A 182 -3.34 -5.40 -18.35
C ILE A 182 -3.25 -4.56 -17.07
N ILE A 183 -2.02 -4.23 -16.69
CA ILE A 183 -1.69 -3.22 -15.69
C ILE A 183 -1.55 -1.89 -16.44
N ASN A 184 -2.48 -0.97 -16.23
CA ASN A 184 -2.39 0.36 -16.84
C ASN A 184 -1.19 1.13 -16.27
N GLY A 185 -0.69 2.15 -16.99
CA GLY A 185 0.41 2.99 -16.50
C GLY A 185 0.04 3.70 -15.20
N PHE A 186 0.77 3.40 -14.14
CA PHE A 186 0.63 4.03 -12.82
C PHE A 186 1.91 3.81 -12.02
N HIS A 187 2.09 4.59 -10.95
CA HIS A 187 3.23 4.47 -10.06
C HIS A 187 2.79 4.28 -8.61
N LEU A 188 3.67 3.62 -7.86
CA LEU A 188 3.61 3.49 -6.42
C LEU A 188 4.75 4.30 -5.81
N LEU A 189 4.43 5.48 -5.30
CA LEU A 189 5.41 6.39 -4.70
C LEU A 189 5.70 5.93 -3.28
N ASN A 190 6.93 5.47 -3.02
CA ASN A 190 7.34 5.11 -1.67
C ASN A 190 7.55 6.39 -0.85
N VAL A 191 6.67 6.67 0.12
CA VAL A 191 6.73 7.89 0.94
C VAL A 191 7.24 7.65 2.35
N PHE A 192 7.14 6.42 2.85
CA PHE A 192 7.72 6.06 4.13
C PHE A 192 8.20 4.62 4.07
N SER A 193 9.48 4.42 4.42
CA SER A 193 10.10 3.09 4.42
C SER A 193 10.79 2.84 5.74
N SER A 194 10.81 1.58 6.18
CA SER A 194 11.64 1.19 7.32
C SER A 194 13.13 1.40 7.07
N ARG A 195 13.56 1.50 5.79
CA ARG A 195 14.93 1.76 5.34
C ARG A 195 15.44 3.17 5.65
N MET A 196 14.54 4.12 5.90
CA MET A 196 14.90 5.52 6.17
C MET A 196 15.66 5.66 7.49
N ARG A 197 16.71 6.48 7.47
CA ARG A 197 17.37 6.98 8.68
C ARG A 197 16.48 7.97 9.43
N ALA A 198 16.76 8.20 10.71
CA ALA A 198 15.95 9.09 11.55
C ALA A 198 15.80 10.52 10.96
N ALA A 199 16.87 11.07 10.39
CA ALA A 199 16.84 12.38 9.73
C ALA A 199 16.00 12.38 8.44
N GLU A 200 16.18 11.35 7.60
CA GLU A 200 15.40 11.18 6.36
C GLU A 200 13.91 11.05 6.67
N LEU A 201 13.57 10.25 7.69
CA LEU A 201 12.19 10.05 8.13
C LEU A 201 11.58 11.35 8.68
N HIS A 202 12.34 12.14 9.44
CA HIS A 202 11.89 13.43 9.94
C HIS A 202 11.60 14.40 8.79
N SER A 203 12.50 14.47 7.80
CA SER A 203 12.26 15.28 6.59
C SER A 203 11.08 14.77 5.77
N ALA A 204 10.90 13.45 5.66
CA ALA A 204 9.75 12.84 5.00
C ALA A 204 8.43 13.27 5.64
N TYR A 205 8.35 13.28 6.98
CA TYR A 205 7.16 13.77 7.70
C TYR A 205 6.85 15.24 7.38
N ILE A 206 7.87 16.10 7.35
CA ILE A 206 7.71 17.52 7.03
C ILE A 206 7.22 17.67 5.58
N ASN A 207 7.84 16.97 4.63
CA ASN A 207 7.48 17.01 3.22
C ASN A 207 6.02 16.57 3.01
N MET A 208 5.59 15.46 3.63
CA MET A 208 4.20 14.99 3.52
C MET A 208 3.21 15.95 4.21
N THR A 209 3.61 16.58 5.32
CA THR A 209 2.80 17.59 6.00
C THR A 209 2.65 18.85 5.14
N ALA A 210 3.69 19.23 4.39
CA ALA A 210 3.64 20.36 3.46
C ALA A 210 2.64 20.10 2.33
N ILE A 211 2.71 18.92 1.69
CA ILE A 211 1.77 18.53 0.63
C ILE A 211 0.33 18.51 1.17
N ALA A 212 0.09 17.87 2.32
CA ALA A 212 -1.24 17.82 2.92
C ALA A 212 -1.79 19.22 3.26
N SER A 213 -0.92 20.12 3.74
CA SER A 213 -1.28 21.50 4.06
C SER A 213 -1.59 22.35 2.84
N ALA A 214 -0.95 22.06 1.70
CA ALA A 214 -1.21 22.73 0.43
C ALA A 214 -2.61 22.37 -0.11
N TYR A 215 -3.04 21.11 0.02
CA TYR A 215 -4.39 20.69 -0.39
C TYR A 215 -5.52 21.34 0.42
N GLU A 216 -5.33 21.53 1.72
CA GLU A 216 -6.30 22.22 2.58
C GLU A 216 -6.49 23.68 2.15
N ARG A 217 -5.42 24.33 1.65
CA ARG A 217 -5.40 25.74 1.29
C ARG A 217 -5.66 26.02 -0.19
N LYS A 218 -5.62 25.00 -1.07
CA LYS A 218 -5.82 25.11 -2.53
C LYS A 218 -7.13 25.82 -2.93
N TRP A 219 -8.17 25.80 -2.09
CA TRP A 219 -9.45 26.47 -2.35
C TRP A 219 -9.77 27.64 -1.40
N ASN A 220 -8.84 28.03 -0.53
CA ASN A 220 -9.04 29.17 0.36
C ASN A 220 -8.63 30.48 -0.35
N TYR A 221 -9.51 30.99 -1.22
CA TYR A 221 -9.30 32.23 -1.99
C TYR A 221 -9.08 33.48 -1.12
N TYR A 222 -9.44 33.45 0.16
CA TYR A 222 -9.42 34.61 1.06
C TYR A 222 -8.28 34.59 2.10
N GLY A 223 -7.52 33.49 2.19
CA GLY A 223 -6.45 33.31 3.18
C GLY A 223 -5.06 33.36 2.54
N GLY A 224 -4.45 34.55 2.53
CA GLY A 224 -3.20 34.86 1.83
C GLY A 224 -2.02 33.91 2.08
N GLY A 225 -1.40 33.49 0.98
CA GLY A 225 -0.13 32.79 0.88
C GLY A 225 -0.03 31.99 -0.42
N TYR A 226 1.10 32.05 -1.13
CA TYR A 226 1.36 31.18 -2.28
C TYR A 226 1.55 29.73 -1.79
N HIS A 227 0.75 28.80 -2.31
CA HIS A 227 0.83 27.38 -1.99
C HIS A 227 0.92 26.60 -3.28
N SER A 228 2.02 25.88 -3.46
CA SER A 228 2.30 25.13 -4.67
C SER A 228 2.42 23.66 -4.32
N ILE A 229 1.75 22.82 -5.10
CA ILE A 229 1.87 21.36 -5.03
C ILE A 229 2.80 20.96 -6.18
N PRO A 230 3.80 20.11 -5.95
CA PRO A 230 4.63 19.63 -7.05
C PRO A 230 3.77 18.87 -8.08
N ASP A 231 3.87 19.22 -9.37
CA ASP A 231 2.93 18.77 -10.41
C ASP A 231 2.77 17.24 -10.51
N LYS A 232 3.87 16.50 -10.31
CA LYS A 232 3.92 15.03 -10.32
C LYS A 232 3.18 14.39 -9.14
N TYR A 233 2.86 15.17 -8.12
CA TYR A 233 2.23 14.76 -6.87
C TYR A 233 0.83 15.34 -6.71
N ASP A 234 0.31 16.03 -7.74
CA ASP A 234 -1.09 16.44 -7.73
C ASP A 234 -2.01 15.20 -7.82
N LEU A 235 -3.30 15.38 -7.52
CA LEU A 235 -4.24 14.26 -7.50
C LEU A 235 -4.50 13.73 -8.92
N GLY A 236 -4.58 12.41 -9.02
CA GLY A 236 -4.80 11.68 -10.27
C GLY A 236 -6.10 10.88 -10.28
N GLY A 237 -6.18 9.90 -11.17
CA GLY A 237 -7.17 8.84 -11.15
C GLY A 237 -6.90 7.80 -10.05
N THR A 238 -7.75 6.76 -10.01
CA THR A 238 -7.76 5.74 -8.94
C THR A 238 -7.29 4.37 -9.48
N PRO A 239 -5.98 4.14 -9.65
CA PRO A 239 -5.42 2.87 -10.11
C PRO A 239 -5.42 1.77 -9.03
N LEU A 240 -6.52 1.62 -8.28
CA LEU A 240 -6.62 0.70 -7.14
C LEU A 240 -6.39 -0.76 -7.55
N ASN A 241 -7.03 -1.26 -8.62
CA ASN A 241 -6.80 -2.63 -9.10
C ASN A 241 -5.36 -2.84 -9.61
N ASN A 242 -4.78 -1.84 -10.28
CA ASN A 242 -3.40 -1.91 -10.75
C ASN A 242 -2.42 -2.01 -9.56
N SER A 243 -2.70 -1.27 -8.48
CA SER A 243 -1.93 -1.36 -7.24
C SER A 243 -1.99 -2.76 -6.64
N LEU A 244 -3.15 -3.43 -6.67
CA LEU A 244 -3.30 -4.80 -6.16
C LEU A 244 -2.49 -5.80 -6.99
N PHE A 245 -2.41 -5.61 -8.32
CA PHE A 245 -1.54 -6.41 -9.17
C PHE A 245 -0.06 -6.22 -8.80
N ALA A 246 0.41 -4.99 -8.65
CA ALA A 246 1.79 -4.74 -8.23
C ALA A 246 2.10 -5.30 -6.83
N MET A 247 1.13 -5.21 -5.91
CA MET A 247 1.26 -5.72 -4.55
C MET A 247 1.35 -7.24 -4.49
N ASN A 248 0.68 -7.94 -5.42
CA ASN A 248 0.81 -9.40 -5.55
C ASN A 248 2.27 -9.86 -5.70
N ASP A 249 3.08 -9.11 -6.44
CA ASP A 249 4.50 -9.43 -6.64
C ASP A 249 5.39 -8.80 -5.55
N PHE A 250 4.98 -7.66 -4.99
CA PHE A 250 5.74 -6.97 -3.94
C PHE A 250 5.69 -7.66 -2.57
N ILE A 251 4.58 -8.30 -2.19
CA ILE A 251 4.41 -8.93 -0.87
C ILE A 251 5.48 -10.02 -0.61
N PRO A 252 5.70 -11.01 -1.50
CA PRO A 252 6.78 -11.99 -1.35
C PRO A 252 8.16 -11.36 -1.22
N TYR A 253 8.42 -10.32 -2.01
CA TYR A 253 9.68 -9.56 -1.95
C TYR A 253 9.88 -8.93 -0.57
N PHE A 254 8.85 -8.25 -0.06
CA PHE A 254 8.89 -7.61 1.27
C PHE A 254 9.08 -8.62 2.40
N LYS A 255 8.39 -9.78 2.34
CA LYS A 255 8.54 -10.87 3.32
C LYS A 255 9.96 -11.40 3.38
N THR A 256 10.52 -11.71 2.21
CA THR A 256 11.86 -12.29 2.10
C THR A 256 12.93 -11.30 2.56
N LYS A 257 12.83 -10.04 2.11
CA LYS A 257 13.82 -9.00 2.41
C LYS A 257 13.88 -8.63 3.89
N ASN A 258 12.74 -8.64 4.58
CA ASN A 258 12.65 -8.24 6.00
C ASN A 258 12.54 -9.42 6.97
N ASN A 259 12.60 -10.67 6.48
CA ASN A 259 12.39 -11.88 7.27
C ASN A 259 11.09 -11.82 8.12
N VAL A 260 10.01 -11.37 7.47
CA VAL A 260 8.69 -11.18 8.09
C VAL A 260 7.81 -12.40 7.82
N GLN A 261 7.17 -12.91 8.87
CA GLN A 261 6.27 -14.06 8.78
C GLN A 261 4.82 -13.63 8.53
N ILE A 262 4.34 -12.61 9.25
CA ILE A 262 2.99 -12.06 9.10
C ILE A 262 3.08 -10.68 8.48
N VAL A 263 2.49 -10.51 7.30
CA VAL A 263 2.30 -9.19 6.69
C VAL A 263 0.85 -8.75 6.92
N ASN A 264 0.71 -7.58 7.54
CA ASN A 264 -0.55 -6.86 7.58
C ASN A 264 -0.51 -5.80 6.49
N MET A 265 -1.53 -5.76 5.66
CA MET A 265 -1.65 -4.79 4.57
C MET A 265 -2.85 -3.88 4.83
N VAL A 266 -2.65 -2.58 4.71
CA VAL A 266 -3.67 -1.57 4.94
C VAL A 266 -3.89 -0.76 3.68
N TYR A 267 -5.13 -0.73 3.19
CA TYR A 267 -5.55 0.17 2.12
C TYR A 267 -6.35 1.32 2.71
N LEU A 268 -5.91 2.56 2.45
CA LEU A 268 -6.65 3.80 2.75
C LEU A 268 -7.19 4.37 1.44
N THR A 269 -8.48 4.16 1.17
CA THR A 269 -9.13 4.57 -0.08
C THR A 269 -10.60 4.94 0.19
N ASP A 270 -11.15 5.89 -0.55
CA ASP A 270 -12.57 6.26 -0.48
C ASP A 270 -13.46 5.47 -1.46
N GLY A 271 -12.86 4.68 -2.35
CA GLY A 271 -13.51 3.58 -3.06
C GLY A 271 -13.72 3.76 -4.56
N GLU A 272 -14.08 2.63 -5.17
CA GLU A 272 -14.29 2.31 -6.59
C GLU A 272 -13.08 2.55 -7.52
N SER A 273 -12.36 1.46 -7.83
CA SER A 273 -11.37 1.42 -8.90
C SER A 273 -12.03 1.69 -10.25
N GLY A 274 -11.31 2.37 -11.15
CA GLY A 274 -11.64 2.32 -12.58
C GLY A 274 -11.71 0.87 -13.08
N SER A 275 -12.62 0.60 -14.03
CA SER A 275 -12.84 -0.76 -14.56
C SER A 275 -11.62 -1.25 -15.37
N SER A 276 -10.81 -2.13 -14.77
CA SER A 276 -9.71 -2.83 -15.45
C SER A 276 -10.21 -4.18 -15.98
N ASN A 277 -11.03 -4.16 -17.03
CA ASN A 277 -11.53 -5.39 -17.67
C ASN A 277 -10.75 -5.76 -18.95
N THR A 278 -9.49 -5.33 -19.04
CA THR A 278 -8.62 -5.52 -20.20
C THR A 278 -7.62 -6.66 -19.98
N TYR A 279 -7.38 -7.43 -21.05
CA TYR A 279 -6.38 -8.50 -21.08
C TYR A 279 -5.62 -8.50 -22.40
N TRP A 280 -4.43 -9.08 -22.37
CA TRP A 280 -3.50 -9.15 -23.49
C TRP A 280 -3.95 -10.15 -24.56
N THR A 281 -4.07 -9.68 -25.80
CA THR A 281 -4.34 -10.50 -26.99
C THR A 281 -3.49 -10.00 -28.16
N PRO A 282 -2.30 -10.58 -28.39
CA PRO A 282 -1.45 -10.20 -29.52
C PRO A 282 -2.19 -10.42 -30.85
N GLY A 283 -2.01 -9.48 -31.78
CA GLY A 283 -2.45 -9.63 -33.18
C GLY A 283 -3.95 -9.49 -33.44
N ARG A 284 -4.73 -8.93 -32.52
CA ARG A 284 -6.15 -8.64 -32.79
C ARG A 284 -6.30 -7.27 -33.44
N THR A 285 -6.44 -7.23 -34.76
CA THR A 285 -6.95 -6.03 -35.45
C THR A 285 -8.43 -5.88 -35.07
N VAL A 286 -8.73 -5.06 -34.07
CA VAL A 286 -10.09 -4.57 -33.91
C VAL A 286 -10.17 -3.37 -34.83
N ALA A 287 -10.99 -3.47 -35.87
CA ALA A 287 -11.38 -2.32 -36.66
C ALA A 287 -11.94 -1.27 -35.70
N SER A 288 -11.11 -0.31 -35.30
CA SER A 288 -11.57 0.87 -34.60
C SER A 288 -12.47 1.61 -35.60
N ARG A 289 -13.64 2.06 -35.14
CA ARG A 289 -14.50 2.95 -35.93
C ARG A 289 -13.82 4.32 -36.00
N ILE A 290 -12.74 4.42 -36.75
CA ILE A 290 -12.13 5.69 -37.15
C ILE A 290 -12.34 5.73 -38.65
N GLU A 291 -13.03 6.77 -39.14
CA GLU A 291 -13.36 6.97 -40.56
C GLU A 291 -12.11 7.18 -41.44
N ASP A 292 -10.93 7.29 -40.84
CA ASP A 292 -9.65 7.49 -41.50
C ASP A 292 -8.72 6.28 -41.31
N GLY A 293 -8.85 5.30 -42.22
CA GLY A 293 -7.79 4.42 -42.80
C GLY A 293 -6.59 3.89 -42.00
N ASP A 294 -6.51 3.99 -40.68
CA ASP A 294 -5.35 3.62 -39.89
C ASP A 294 -5.62 2.29 -39.16
N ASP A 295 -5.16 1.18 -39.74
CA ASP A 295 -5.21 -0.17 -39.19
C ASP A 295 -4.35 -0.28 -37.92
N ARG A 296 -4.85 0.25 -36.79
CA ARG A 296 -4.20 0.05 -35.50
C ARG A 296 -4.56 -1.34 -34.98
N SER A 297 -3.63 -2.27 -35.05
CA SER A 297 -3.73 -3.52 -34.29
C SER A 297 -3.82 -3.20 -32.80
N CYS A 298 -4.99 -3.36 -32.18
CA CYS A 298 -5.10 -3.22 -30.74
C CYS A 298 -4.70 -4.54 -30.08
N GLU A 299 -3.57 -4.55 -29.41
CA GLU A 299 -3.05 -5.76 -28.80
C GLU A 299 -3.78 -6.13 -27.48
N THR A 300 -4.96 -5.55 -27.22
CA THR A 300 -5.77 -5.77 -26.01
C THR A 300 -7.21 -6.12 -26.33
N SER A 301 -7.83 -6.92 -25.46
CA SER A 301 -9.25 -7.27 -25.52
C SER A 301 -9.91 -7.06 -24.17
N HIS A 302 -11.24 -6.97 -24.14
CA HIS A 302 -11.99 -6.82 -22.90
C HIS A 302 -12.69 -8.13 -22.53
N PHE A 303 -12.64 -8.52 -21.27
CA PHE A 303 -13.42 -9.64 -20.73
C PHE A 303 -14.72 -9.15 -20.09
N GLY A 304 -15.68 -10.06 -19.89
CA GLY A 304 -17.00 -9.73 -19.32
C GLY A 304 -17.87 -8.84 -20.23
N ARG A 305 -17.58 -8.73 -21.52
CA ARG A 305 -18.44 -8.00 -22.47
C ARG A 305 -19.75 -8.77 -22.68
N TYR A 306 -20.85 -8.03 -22.65
CA TYR A 306 -22.17 -8.53 -23.01
C TYR A 306 -22.22 -8.87 -24.51
N TYR A 307 -22.51 -10.12 -24.84
CA TYR A 307 -22.73 -10.55 -26.23
C TYR A 307 -24.23 -10.54 -26.52
N SER A 308 -24.69 -9.50 -27.23
CA SER A 308 -26.11 -9.28 -27.59
C SER A 308 -26.77 -10.51 -28.24
N SER A 309 -26.00 -11.31 -29.00
CA SER A 309 -26.50 -12.50 -29.70
C SER A 309 -26.87 -13.69 -28.82
N SER A 310 -26.42 -13.73 -27.56
CA SER A 310 -26.55 -14.93 -26.71
C SER A 310 -27.43 -14.75 -25.47
N ASN A 311 -27.88 -13.52 -25.18
CA ASN A 311 -28.57 -13.12 -23.94
C ASN A 311 -27.90 -13.61 -22.64
N LYS A 312 -26.61 -14.00 -22.72
CA LYS A 312 -25.83 -14.57 -21.64
C LYS A 312 -24.49 -13.87 -21.60
N ARG A 313 -24.01 -13.65 -20.39
CA ARG A 313 -22.69 -13.11 -20.18
C ARG A 313 -21.70 -14.24 -19.90
N PRO A 314 -20.50 -14.21 -20.51
CA PRO A 314 -19.54 -15.29 -20.35
C PRO A 314 -18.96 -15.27 -18.93
N LYS A 315 -18.99 -16.42 -18.25
CA LYS A 315 -18.30 -16.57 -16.96
C LYS A 315 -16.81 -16.31 -17.15
N THR A 316 -16.26 -15.39 -16.37
CA THR A 316 -14.83 -15.06 -16.42
C THR A 316 -14.13 -15.68 -15.22
N PHE A 317 -13.07 -16.45 -15.48
CA PHE A 317 -12.18 -16.99 -14.46
C PHE A 317 -10.86 -16.22 -14.46
N ILE A 318 -10.41 -15.80 -13.27
CA ILE A 318 -9.08 -15.28 -13.02
C ILE A 318 -8.22 -16.44 -12.55
N ARG A 319 -7.13 -16.72 -13.26
CA ARG A 319 -6.25 -17.85 -12.98
C ARG A 319 -4.93 -17.34 -12.43
N ASP A 320 -4.50 -17.92 -11.31
CA ASP A 320 -3.14 -17.76 -10.81
C ASP A 320 -2.29 -18.90 -11.34
N LEU A 321 -1.32 -18.59 -12.21
CA LEU A 321 -0.49 -19.60 -12.85
C LEU A 321 0.49 -20.26 -11.86
N GLU A 322 0.81 -19.62 -10.74
CA GLU A 322 1.75 -20.14 -9.74
C GLU A 322 1.07 -21.15 -8.81
N THR A 323 -0.10 -20.81 -8.27
CA THR A 323 -0.86 -21.70 -7.40
C THR A 323 -1.80 -22.65 -8.16
N LYS A 324 -2.00 -22.42 -9.47
CA LYS A 324 -2.96 -23.12 -10.34
C LYS A 324 -4.42 -23.03 -9.86
N LYS A 325 -4.72 -22.07 -8.97
CA LYS A 325 -6.08 -21.80 -8.52
C LYS A 325 -6.83 -20.94 -9.53
N GLU A 326 -8.12 -21.20 -9.64
CA GLU A 326 -9.04 -20.43 -10.49
C GLU A 326 -10.11 -19.78 -9.62
N TYR A 327 -10.36 -18.50 -9.87
CA TYR A 327 -11.31 -17.68 -9.12
C TYR A 327 -12.39 -17.19 -10.07
N LEU A 328 -13.65 -17.42 -9.73
CA LEU A 328 -14.79 -16.98 -10.54
C LEU A 328 -15.05 -15.48 -10.29
N LEU A 329 -14.99 -14.68 -11.34
CA LEU A 329 -15.38 -13.28 -11.30
C LEU A 329 -16.89 -13.17 -11.54
N ASP A 330 -17.61 -12.74 -10.50
CA ASP A 330 -19.01 -12.33 -10.62
C ASP A 330 -19.10 -10.86 -11.07
N GLU A 331 -20.04 -10.56 -11.97
CA GLU A 331 -19.98 -9.40 -12.88
C GLU A 331 -20.58 -8.09 -12.31
N SER A 332 -20.69 -7.99 -10.98
CA SER A 332 -21.11 -6.75 -10.32
C SER A 332 -19.94 -5.75 -10.22
N ARG A 333 -20.19 -4.47 -10.50
CA ARG A 333 -19.21 -3.38 -10.29
C ARG A 333 -18.67 -3.43 -8.86
N GLY A 334 -17.36 -3.28 -8.69
CA GLY A 334 -16.68 -3.38 -7.40
C GLY A 334 -16.27 -4.79 -6.95
N ARG A 335 -16.78 -5.88 -7.57
CA ARG A 335 -16.39 -7.25 -7.19
C ARG A 335 -15.01 -7.67 -7.67
N MET A 336 -14.46 -7.02 -8.71
CA MET A 336 -13.08 -7.27 -9.15
C MET A 336 -12.10 -6.97 -8.01
N THR A 337 -12.20 -5.79 -7.40
CA THR A 337 -11.33 -5.38 -6.30
C THR A 337 -11.45 -6.33 -5.11
N ALA A 338 -12.68 -6.74 -4.77
CA ALA A 338 -12.93 -7.71 -3.70
C ALA A 338 -12.29 -9.08 -3.99
N LEU A 339 -12.41 -9.57 -5.23
CA LEU A 339 -11.80 -10.83 -5.66
C LEU A 339 -10.27 -10.76 -5.64
N LEU A 340 -9.68 -9.65 -6.07
CA LEU A 340 -8.23 -9.45 -6.00
C LEU A 340 -7.72 -9.43 -4.56
N VAL A 341 -8.46 -8.80 -3.64
CA VAL A 341 -8.15 -8.84 -2.20
C VAL A 341 -8.23 -10.26 -1.65
N GLU A 342 -9.23 -11.04 -2.05
CA GLU A 342 -9.35 -12.46 -1.68
C GLU A 342 -8.17 -13.29 -2.21
N ILE A 343 -7.83 -13.13 -3.49
CA ILE A 343 -6.66 -13.76 -4.12
C ILE A 343 -5.38 -13.46 -3.35
N LEU A 344 -5.15 -12.20 -2.95
CA LEU A 344 -3.96 -11.81 -2.20
C LEU A 344 -3.92 -12.45 -0.81
N ARG A 345 -5.06 -12.51 -0.11
CA ARG A 345 -5.16 -13.18 1.20
C ARG A 345 -4.85 -14.67 1.08
N ASP A 346 -5.44 -15.34 0.11
CA ASP A 346 -5.28 -16.77 -0.13
C ASP A 346 -3.87 -17.14 -0.57
N LYS A 347 -3.29 -16.36 -1.49
CA LYS A 347 -1.98 -16.64 -2.08
C LYS A 347 -0.85 -16.36 -1.09
N HIS A 348 -0.91 -15.22 -0.40
CA HIS A 348 0.19 -14.75 0.43
C HIS A 348 -0.02 -14.98 1.91
N ASN A 349 -1.18 -15.47 2.35
CA ASN A 349 -1.56 -15.62 3.77
C ASN A 349 -1.29 -14.31 4.54
N ILE A 350 -1.95 -13.23 4.10
CA ILE A 350 -1.82 -11.88 4.67
C ILE A 350 -3.15 -11.38 5.20
N ASN A 351 -3.09 -10.51 6.20
CA ASN A 351 -4.27 -9.81 6.69
C ASN A 351 -4.42 -8.49 5.94
N ILE A 352 -5.48 -8.35 5.15
CA ILE A 352 -5.79 -7.09 4.46
C ILE A 352 -6.91 -6.37 5.22
N VAL A 353 -6.61 -5.17 5.73
CA VAL A 353 -7.58 -4.29 6.38
C VAL A 353 -7.87 -3.12 5.44
N ASN A 354 -9.10 -3.05 4.94
CA ASN A 354 -9.56 -1.93 4.13
C ASN A 354 -10.19 -0.90 5.07
N PHE A 355 -9.62 0.30 5.17
CA PHE A 355 -10.30 1.42 5.79
C PHE A 355 -10.96 2.24 4.68
N PHE A 356 -12.28 2.11 4.57
CA PHE A 356 -13.09 3.07 3.83
C PHE A 356 -13.23 4.32 4.68
N LEU A 357 -12.68 5.44 4.20
CA LEU A 357 -12.89 6.73 4.87
C LEU A 357 -14.33 7.18 4.60
N ILE A 358 -15.19 7.03 5.60
CA ILE A 358 -16.57 7.55 5.57
C ILE A 358 -16.48 9.08 5.42
N GLU A 359 -17.15 9.65 4.40
CA GLU A 359 -17.31 11.10 4.29
C GLU A 359 -17.84 11.66 5.61
N ARG A 360 -17.22 12.76 6.08
CA ARG A 360 -17.62 13.45 7.30
C ARG A 360 -19.14 13.68 7.26
N LEU A 361 -19.91 12.97 8.08
CA LEU A 361 -21.37 13.10 8.17
C LEU A 361 -21.70 14.59 8.22
N LYS A 362 -22.41 15.09 7.20
CA LYS A 362 -22.94 16.46 7.21
C LYS A 362 -23.73 16.60 8.50
N ARG A 363 -23.25 17.45 9.42
CA ARG A 363 -24.12 17.96 10.48
C ARG A 363 -25.15 18.84 9.78
N TRP A 364 -26.40 18.38 9.80
CA TRP A 364 -27.56 19.12 9.31
C TRP A 364 -27.81 20.32 10.22
#